data_AF-X1EC80-F1
#
_entry.id   AF-X1EC80-F1
#
_cell.length_a   1.000
_cell.length_b   1.000
_cell.length_c   1.000
_cell.angle_alpha   90.00
_cell.angle_beta   90.00
_cell.angle_gamma   90.00
#
_symmetry.space_group_name_H-M   'P 1'
#
loop_
_entity.id
_entity.type
_entity.pdbx_description
1 polymer ?
#
loop_
_entity_poly.entity_id
_entity_poly.type
_entity_poly.pdbx_seq_one_letter_code
_entity_poly.pdbx_strand_id
1 'polypeptide(L)'
;PIFSAKIPPFDKVKECLELMAQYADILIVSKTPYADLVNYWKAQGIDKYVQMIAGQEMGSKGHHIEVAKKAGQYEDDQVLMIGDGGGDLKAVKINKGLFYPTPPGKEKEAWDNFPDTFQRFVKREYKGEFEDNLLETFNKALLTSPSWQENGYDHTSSYREKQEIRKALYDKFNPQGRLLIL
;
A
#
# COMPACT_ATOMS: atom_id res chain seq x y z
N PRO A 1 10.05 -4.54 22.16
CA PRO A 1 9.36 -4.94 20.91
C PRO A 1 8.56 -3.77 20.35
N ILE A 2 8.90 -3.33 19.13
CA ILE A 2 8.19 -2.25 18.42
C ILE A 2 6.75 -2.73 18.17
N PHE A 3 5.74 -1.93 18.53
CA PHE A 3 4.31 -2.32 18.47
C PHE A 3 3.88 -2.84 17.09
N SER A 4 4.45 -2.30 16.01
CA SER A 4 4.17 -2.73 14.63
C SER A 4 4.52 -4.19 14.36
N ALA A 5 5.54 -4.74 15.02
CA ALA A 5 5.97 -6.13 14.82
C ALA A 5 4.90 -7.17 15.22
N LYS A 6 3.87 -6.77 15.97
CA LYS A 6 2.76 -7.63 16.38
C LYS A 6 1.60 -7.66 15.40
N ILE A 7 1.57 -6.76 14.42
CA ILE A 7 0.49 -6.68 13.44
C ILE A 7 0.85 -7.61 12.28
N PRO A 8 0.10 -8.71 12.06
CA PRO A 8 0.39 -9.60 10.95
C PRO A 8 0.17 -8.88 9.62
N PRO A 9 0.86 -9.28 8.54
CA PRO A 9 0.49 -8.89 7.19
C PRO A 9 -0.97 -9.27 6.90
N PHE A 10 -1.57 -8.62 5.92
CA PHE A 10 -2.86 -9.06 5.40
C PHE A 10 -2.81 -10.53 4.96
N ASP A 11 -3.97 -11.18 5.02
CA ASP A 11 -4.14 -12.54 4.50
C ASP A 11 -3.60 -12.62 3.06
N LYS A 12 -3.02 -13.77 2.71
CA LYS A 12 -2.34 -14.07 1.44
C LYS A 12 -1.05 -13.29 1.11
N VAL A 13 -0.65 -12.27 1.86
CA VAL A 13 0.61 -11.54 1.56
C VAL A 13 1.81 -12.47 1.52
N LYS A 14 1.92 -13.41 2.46
CA LYS A 14 3.04 -14.37 2.53
C LYS A 14 3.06 -15.30 1.31
N GLU A 15 1.91 -15.85 0.94
CA GLU A 15 1.76 -16.71 -0.24
C GLU A 15 2.05 -15.95 -1.54
N CYS A 16 1.62 -14.69 -1.63
CA CYS A 16 1.91 -13.82 -2.76
C CYS A 16 3.40 -13.50 -2.87
N LEU A 17 4.09 -13.25 -1.75
CA LEU A 17 5.55 -13.06 -1.73
C LEU A 17 6.30 -14.32 -2.18
N GLU A 18 5.87 -15.48 -1.73
CA GLU A 18 6.42 -16.76 -2.16
C GLU A 18 6.17 -17.04 -3.65
N LEU A 19 5.00 -16.68 -4.17
CA LEU A 19 4.70 -16.73 -5.59
C LEU A 19 5.60 -15.77 -6.38
N MET A 20 5.71 -14.51 -5.95
CA MET A 20 6.54 -13.51 -6.63
C MET A 20 8.02 -13.93 -6.69
N ALA A 21 8.55 -14.45 -5.58
CA ALA A 21 9.96 -14.85 -5.49
C ALA A 21 10.36 -15.98 -6.45
N GLN A 22 9.38 -16.70 -7.04
CA GLN A 22 9.64 -17.70 -8.07
C GLN A 22 9.90 -17.09 -9.47
N TYR A 23 9.47 -15.84 -9.70
CA TYR A 23 9.47 -15.22 -11.04
C TYR A 23 10.12 -13.83 -11.10
N ALA A 24 10.28 -13.16 -9.96
CA ALA A 24 10.71 -11.77 -9.91
C ALA A 24 11.64 -11.46 -8.72
N ASP A 25 12.53 -10.50 -8.93
CA ASP A 25 13.25 -9.84 -7.86
C ASP A 25 12.31 -8.84 -7.16
N ILE A 26 12.25 -8.92 -5.82
CA ILE A 26 11.37 -8.13 -4.98
C ILE A 26 12.18 -7.09 -4.21
N LEU A 27 11.83 -5.83 -4.45
CA LEU A 27 12.39 -4.66 -3.77
C LEU A 27 11.32 -3.99 -2.91
N ILE A 28 11.64 -3.71 -1.65
CA ILE A 28 10.76 -2.93 -0.76
C ILE A 28 11.22 -1.49 -0.74
N VAL A 29 10.34 -0.56 -1.12
CA VAL A 29 10.58 0.89 -1.06
C VAL A 29 9.51 1.57 -0.21
N SER A 30 9.89 2.12 0.95
CA SER A 30 8.94 2.66 1.93
C SER A 30 9.35 4.02 2.47
N LYS A 31 8.35 4.78 2.94
CA LYS A 31 8.57 5.98 3.77
C LYS A 31 8.70 5.65 5.25
N THR A 32 8.73 4.37 5.62
CA THR A 32 8.99 3.94 7.00
C THR A 32 10.51 3.99 7.26
N PRO A 33 10.96 4.39 8.46
CA PRO A 33 12.37 4.30 8.83
C PRO A 33 12.94 2.90 8.60
N TYR A 34 14.16 2.82 8.07
CA TYR A 34 14.77 1.53 7.69
C TYR A 34 14.80 0.51 8.83
N ALA A 35 15.16 0.95 10.05
CA ALA A 35 15.25 0.06 11.21
C ALA A 35 13.91 -0.60 11.55
N ASP A 36 12.81 0.17 11.53
CA ASP A 36 11.47 -0.35 11.81
C ASP A 36 11.02 -1.32 10.73
N LEU A 37 11.32 -1.01 9.47
CA LEU A 37 10.96 -1.83 8.33
C LEU A 37 11.68 -3.18 8.37
N VAL A 38 12.99 -3.21 8.54
CA VAL A 38 13.76 -4.47 8.63
C VAL A 38 13.31 -5.31 9.82
N ASN A 39 13.10 -4.68 10.98
CA ASN A 39 12.63 -5.39 12.17
C ASN A 39 11.26 -6.02 11.96
N TYR A 40 10.34 -5.30 11.30
CA TYR A 40 9.01 -5.83 10.96
C TYR A 40 9.11 -7.03 10.00
N TRP A 41 9.82 -6.88 8.89
CA TRP A 41 9.93 -7.93 7.87
C TRP A 41 10.58 -9.22 8.41
N LYS A 42 11.63 -9.06 9.24
CA LYS A 42 12.27 -10.19 9.95
C LYS A 42 11.34 -10.83 10.97
N ALA A 43 10.65 -10.04 11.79
CA ALA A 43 9.71 -10.56 12.77
C ALA A 43 8.55 -11.35 12.12
N GLN A 44 8.15 -10.96 10.91
CA GLN A 44 7.13 -11.66 10.14
C GLN A 44 7.66 -12.86 9.33
N GLY A 45 9.00 -13.03 9.25
CA GLY A 45 9.67 -14.11 8.53
C GLY A 45 9.54 -14.02 7.01
N ILE A 46 9.34 -12.81 6.48
CA ILE A 46 9.09 -12.55 5.05
C ILE A 46 10.26 -11.84 4.36
N ASP A 47 11.29 -11.42 5.12
CA ASP A 47 12.51 -10.83 4.58
C ASP A 47 13.28 -11.76 3.65
N LYS A 48 13.14 -13.07 3.84
CA LYS A 48 13.73 -14.10 2.97
C LYS A 48 13.27 -14.06 1.50
N TYR A 49 12.17 -13.38 1.19
CA TYR A 49 11.63 -13.28 -0.16
C TYR A 49 12.14 -12.05 -0.93
N VAL A 50 12.86 -11.12 -0.29
CA VAL A 50 13.21 -9.82 -0.89
C VAL A 50 14.72 -9.64 -1.03
N GLN A 51 15.13 -9.01 -2.12
CA GLN A 51 16.54 -8.75 -2.44
C GLN A 51 17.04 -7.49 -1.74
N MET A 52 16.16 -6.52 -1.50
CA MET A 52 16.52 -5.25 -0.91
C MET A 52 15.34 -4.60 -0.16
N ILE A 53 15.67 -3.92 0.92
CA ILE A 53 14.75 -3.09 1.70
C ILE A 53 15.32 -1.67 1.74
N ALA A 54 14.56 -0.70 1.25
CA ALA A 54 14.88 0.72 1.25
C ALA A 54 13.89 1.49 2.13
N GLY A 55 14.42 2.02 3.24
CA GLY A 55 13.67 2.89 4.16
C GLY A 55 13.69 4.36 3.72
N GLN A 56 12.99 5.19 4.48
CA GLN A 56 12.83 6.62 4.21
C GLN A 56 14.15 7.37 3.98
N GLU A 57 15.21 6.95 4.66
CA GLU A 57 16.52 7.61 4.66
C GLU A 57 17.32 7.35 3.37
N MET A 58 16.89 6.42 2.52
CA MET A 58 17.68 5.90 1.41
C MET A 58 17.39 6.57 0.06
N GLY A 59 16.44 7.51 0.03
CA GLY A 59 16.09 8.29 -1.16
C GLY A 59 14.63 8.15 -1.56
N SER A 60 14.31 8.55 -2.80
CA SER A 60 12.94 8.47 -3.30
C SER A 60 12.63 7.09 -3.87
N LYS A 61 11.37 6.66 -3.75
CA LYS A 61 10.88 5.40 -4.35
C LYS A 61 11.18 5.33 -5.86
N GLY A 62 10.98 6.45 -6.56
CA GLY A 62 11.25 6.55 -7.99
C GLY A 62 12.72 6.32 -8.34
N HIS A 63 13.64 6.86 -7.55
CA HIS A 63 15.07 6.65 -7.75
C HIS A 63 15.49 5.19 -7.50
N HIS A 64 14.94 4.54 -6.47
CA HIS A 64 15.22 3.13 -6.22
C HIS A 64 14.71 2.23 -7.37
N ILE A 65 13.52 2.52 -7.91
CA ILE A 65 12.99 1.80 -9.08
C ILE A 65 13.90 2.01 -10.29
N GLU A 66 14.33 3.24 -10.55
CA GLU A 66 15.26 3.56 -11.65
C GLU A 66 16.56 2.74 -11.56
N VAL A 67 17.19 2.74 -10.38
CA VAL A 67 18.46 2.04 -10.13
C VAL A 67 18.28 0.53 -10.26
N ALA A 68 17.23 -0.04 -9.66
CA ALA A 68 16.95 -1.47 -9.75
C ALA A 68 16.67 -1.91 -11.18
N LYS A 69 15.85 -1.13 -11.91
CA LYS A 69 15.55 -1.36 -13.32
C LYS A 69 16.80 -1.37 -14.18
N LYS A 70 17.68 -0.38 -14.00
CA LYS A 70 18.95 -0.29 -14.74
C LYS A 70 19.91 -1.44 -14.40
N ALA A 71 20.05 -1.78 -13.12
CA ALA A 71 20.94 -2.85 -12.68
C ALA A 71 20.48 -4.23 -13.15
N GLY A 72 19.17 -4.50 -13.05
CA GLY A 72 18.56 -5.75 -13.51
C GLY A 72 18.30 -5.81 -15.02
N GLN A 73 18.51 -4.71 -15.75
CA GLN A 73 18.21 -4.58 -17.18
C GLN A 73 16.75 -4.94 -17.50
N TYR A 74 15.82 -4.53 -16.63
CA TYR A 74 14.39 -4.79 -16.81
C TYR A 74 13.77 -3.79 -17.78
N GLU A 75 12.93 -4.29 -18.69
CA GLU A 75 12.10 -3.49 -19.58
C GLU A 75 10.92 -2.83 -18.83
N ASP A 76 10.27 -1.87 -19.49
CA ASP A 76 9.11 -1.14 -18.93
C ASP A 76 8.00 -2.08 -18.42
N ASP A 77 7.69 -3.14 -19.16
CA ASP A 77 6.65 -4.13 -18.84
C ASP A 77 7.11 -5.24 -17.88
N GLN A 78 8.34 -5.15 -17.37
CA GLN A 78 8.93 -6.06 -16.39
C GLN A 78 9.07 -5.44 -15.00
N VAL A 79 8.57 -4.21 -14.80
CA VAL A 79 8.57 -3.53 -13.51
C VAL A 79 7.13 -3.35 -13.06
N LEU A 80 6.75 -3.99 -11.96
CA LEU A 80 5.43 -3.84 -11.32
C LEU A 80 5.61 -3.28 -9.92
N MET A 81 4.98 -2.14 -9.64
CA MET A 81 4.91 -1.59 -8.28
C MET A 81 3.56 -1.88 -7.65
N ILE A 82 3.58 -2.48 -6.47
CA ILE A 82 2.39 -2.72 -5.64
C ILE A 82 2.31 -1.61 -4.59
N GLY A 83 1.19 -0.90 -4.49
CA GLY A 83 1.08 0.20 -3.52
C GLY A 83 -0.31 0.79 -3.35
N ASP A 84 -0.48 1.56 -2.29
CA ASP A 84 -1.74 2.12 -1.82
C ASP A 84 -1.89 3.62 -2.09
N GLY A 85 -0.78 4.32 -2.35
CA GLY A 85 -0.77 5.78 -2.49
C GLY A 85 -0.48 6.29 -3.89
N GLY A 86 -0.98 7.48 -4.21
CA GLY A 86 -0.63 8.18 -5.45
C GLY A 86 0.87 8.48 -5.60
N GLY A 87 1.62 8.54 -4.49
CA GLY A 87 3.07 8.64 -4.52
C GLY A 87 3.77 7.40 -5.09
N ASP A 88 3.21 6.21 -4.88
CA ASP A 88 3.69 4.95 -5.43
C ASP A 88 3.41 4.88 -6.94
N LEU A 89 2.16 5.16 -7.32
CA LEU A 89 1.76 5.28 -8.71
C LEU A 89 2.67 6.25 -9.47
N LYS A 90 2.92 7.44 -8.92
CA LYS A 90 3.85 8.41 -9.52
C LYS A 90 5.27 7.84 -9.66
N ALA A 91 5.79 7.19 -8.62
CA ALA A 91 7.15 6.66 -8.59
C ALA A 91 7.40 5.61 -9.67
N VAL A 92 6.46 4.71 -9.91
CA VAL A 92 6.61 3.70 -10.97
C VAL A 92 6.36 4.28 -12.36
N LYS A 93 5.41 5.21 -12.50
CA LYS A 93 5.07 5.80 -13.81
C LYS A 93 6.16 6.69 -14.37
N ILE A 94 6.91 7.43 -13.54
CA ILE A 94 8.11 8.15 -14.03
C ILE A 94 9.19 7.20 -14.57
N ASN A 95 9.18 5.94 -14.13
CA ASN A 95 10.06 4.86 -14.59
C ASN A 95 9.40 3.98 -15.68
N LYS A 96 8.24 4.41 -16.20
CA LYS A 96 7.43 3.72 -17.22
C LYS A 96 6.95 2.31 -16.83
N GLY A 97 7.01 1.97 -15.55
CA GLY A 97 6.55 0.67 -15.07
C GLY A 97 5.03 0.58 -14.89
N LEU A 98 4.60 -0.61 -14.50
CA LEU A 98 3.23 -0.99 -14.23
C LEU A 98 2.89 -0.80 -12.75
N PHE A 99 1.62 -0.62 -12.43
CA PHE A 99 1.14 -0.39 -11.07
C PHE A 99 -0.01 -1.33 -10.72
N TYR A 100 0.07 -1.96 -9.55
CA TYR A 100 -0.99 -2.74 -8.95
C TYR A 100 -1.47 -2.06 -7.66
N PRO A 101 -2.74 -1.59 -7.61
CA PRO A 101 -3.24 -0.84 -6.46
C PRO A 101 -3.66 -1.74 -5.29
N THR A 102 -3.28 -1.36 -4.08
CA THR A 102 -3.78 -1.91 -2.80
C THR A 102 -4.45 -0.80 -1.99
N PRO A 103 -5.60 -0.26 -2.44
CA PRO A 103 -6.15 0.96 -1.85
C PRO A 103 -6.65 0.73 -0.41
N PRO A 104 -6.60 1.77 0.46
CA PRO A 104 -7.09 1.67 1.82
C PRO A 104 -8.53 1.19 1.90
N GLY A 105 -8.80 0.20 2.75
CA GLY A 105 -10.11 -0.44 2.92
C GLY A 105 -10.42 -1.54 1.91
N LYS A 106 -9.55 -1.81 0.94
CA LYS A 106 -9.66 -2.91 -0.04
C LYS A 106 -8.39 -3.75 -0.14
N GLU A 107 -7.48 -3.65 0.82
CA GLU A 107 -6.20 -4.34 0.80
C GLU A 107 -6.38 -5.86 0.76
N LYS A 108 -7.33 -6.39 1.56
CA LYS A 108 -7.63 -7.83 1.55
C LYS A 108 -8.11 -8.32 0.18
N GLU A 109 -9.02 -7.58 -0.45
CA GLU A 109 -9.52 -7.91 -1.80
C GLU A 109 -8.39 -7.85 -2.83
N ALA A 110 -7.51 -6.86 -2.75
CA ALA A 110 -6.34 -6.75 -3.62
C ALA A 110 -5.41 -7.97 -3.45
N TRP A 111 -5.02 -8.31 -2.22
CA TRP A 111 -4.18 -9.50 -1.99
C TRP A 111 -4.88 -10.81 -2.37
N ASP A 112 -6.21 -10.89 -2.25
CA ASP A 112 -6.99 -12.05 -2.70
C ASP A 112 -6.93 -12.26 -4.22
N ASN A 113 -6.95 -11.18 -5.00
CA ASN A 113 -6.93 -11.18 -6.47
C ASN A 113 -5.52 -11.11 -7.07
N PHE A 114 -4.51 -10.84 -6.25
CA PHE A 114 -3.14 -10.62 -6.72
C PHE A 114 -2.53 -11.83 -7.44
N PRO A 115 -2.72 -13.10 -7.03
CA PRO A 115 -2.12 -14.24 -7.73
C PRO A 115 -2.47 -14.33 -9.22
N ASP A 116 -3.75 -14.18 -9.57
CA ASP A 116 -4.21 -14.21 -10.98
C ASP A 116 -3.68 -13.00 -11.76
N THR A 117 -3.64 -11.85 -11.09
CA THR A 117 -3.10 -10.62 -11.65
C THR A 117 -1.60 -10.72 -11.91
N PHE A 118 -0.85 -11.33 -11.00
CA PHE A 118 0.57 -11.54 -11.12
C PHE A 118 0.91 -12.52 -12.26
N GLN A 119 0.09 -13.55 -12.48
CA GLN A 119 0.25 -14.43 -13.65
C GLN A 119 0.14 -13.67 -14.97
N ARG A 120 -0.78 -12.70 -15.08
CA ARG A 120 -0.88 -11.83 -16.26
C ARG A 120 0.38 -10.99 -16.44
N PHE A 121 0.96 -10.49 -15.34
CA PHE A 121 2.22 -9.76 -15.37
C PHE A 121 3.37 -10.65 -15.88
N VAL A 122 3.52 -11.87 -15.34
CA VAL A 122 4.55 -12.82 -15.79
C VAL A 122 4.40 -13.17 -17.27
N LYS A 123 3.17 -13.27 -17.78
CA LYS A 123 2.87 -13.52 -19.20
C LYS A 123 2.96 -12.29 -20.10
N ARG A 124 3.26 -11.11 -19.54
CA ARG A 124 3.26 -9.81 -20.25
C ARG A 124 1.89 -9.42 -20.83
N GLU A 125 0.81 -9.87 -20.19
CA GLU A 125 -0.60 -9.59 -20.53
C GLU A 125 -1.21 -8.53 -19.60
N TYR A 126 -0.42 -7.95 -18.68
CA TYR A 126 -0.87 -6.97 -17.71
C TYR A 126 -1.06 -5.58 -18.31
N LYS A 127 -0.14 -5.16 -19.19
CA LYS A 127 -0.12 -3.81 -19.77
C LYS A 127 -1.28 -3.62 -20.74
N GLY A 128 -1.90 -2.45 -20.70
CA GLY A 128 -3.04 -2.07 -21.54
C GLY A 128 -4.33 -2.03 -20.74
N GLU A 129 -5.43 -2.46 -21.34
CA GLU A 129 -6.79 -2.33 -20.80
C GLU A 129 -6.93 -2.85 -19.36
N PHE A 130 -6.21 -3.94 -19.04
CA PHE A 130 -6.24 -4.50 -17.69
C PHE A 130 -5.68 -3.53 -16.63
N GLU A 131 -4.49 -2.99 -16.85
CA GLU A 131 -3.91 -1.96 -15.98
C GLU A 131 -4.78 -0.69 -15.95
N ASP A 132 -5.27 -0.25 -17.11
CA ASP A 132 -6.05 0.99 -17.22
C ASP A 132 -7.31 0.94 -16.34
N ASN A 133 -8.02 -0.19 -16.35
CA ASN A 133 -9.20 -0.42 -15.51
C ASN A 133 -8.88 -0.41 -14.00
N LEU A 134 -7.73 -0.98 -13.60
CA LEU A 134 -7.27 -0.93 -12.21
C LEU A 134 -6.94 0.50 -11.80
N LEU A 135 -6.27 1.26 -12.67
CA LEU A 135 -5.90 2.65 -12.41
C LEU A 135 -7.13 3.57 -12.36
N GLU A 136 -8.13 3.38 -13.21
CA GLU A 136 -9.38 4.13 -13.13
C GLU A 136 -10.07 3.93 -11.77
N THR A 137 -10.16 2.67 -11.33
CA THR A 137 -10.75 2.32 -10.03
C THR A 137 -9.95 2.90 -8.87
N PHE A 138 -8.61 2.83 -8.97
CA PHE A 138 -7.71 3.39 -7.96
C PHE A 138 -7.79 4.92 -7.88
N ASN A 139 -7.85 5.61 -9.02
CA ASN A 139 -8.01 7.06 -9.06
C ASN A 139 -9.31 7.51 -8.40
N LYS A 140 -10.42 6.79 -8.62
CA LYS A 140 -11.70 7.06 -7.91
C LYS A 140 -11.55 6.90 -6.39
N ALA A 141 -10.77 5.92 -5.94
CA ALA A 141 -10.49 5.72 -4.52
C ALA A 141 -9.56 6.79 -3.93
N LEU A 142 -8.58 7.30 -4.69
CA LEU A 142 -7.73 8.43 -4.29
C LEU A 142 -8.49 9.76 -4.25
N LEU A 143 -9.49 9.93 -5.12
CA LEU A 143 -10.30 11.12 -5.28
C LEU A 143 -11.40 11.28 -4.22
N THR A 144 -11.43 10.48 -3.17
CA THR A 144 -12.15 10.89 -1.95
C THR A 144 -11.38 12.03 -1.32
N SER A 145 -11.53 13.24 -1.87
CA SER A 145 -11.32 14.46 -1.11
C SER A 145 -12.11 14.25 0.16
N PRO A 146 -11.43 14.25 1.31
CA PRO A 146 -12.15 14.08 2.54
C PRO A 146 -13.21 15.18 2.65
N SER A 147 -14.40 14.85 3.15
CA SER A 147 -15.55 15.76 3.14
C SER A 147 -15.25 17.14 3.75
N TRP A 148 -14.25 17.23 4.65
CA TRP A 148 -13.78 18.51 5.22
C TRP A 148 -13.09 19.47 4.23
N GLN A 149 -12.84 19.05 2.99
CA GLN A 149 -12.33 19.90 1.91
C GLN A 149 -13.44 20.42 0.98
N GLU A 150 -14.69 20.00 1.16
CA GLU A 150 -15.82 20.45 0.35
C GLU A 150 -16.24 21.88 0.73
N ASN A 151 -16.57 22.71 -0.28
CA ASN A 151 -17.12 24.04 -0.04
C ASN A 151 -18.47 23.92 0.67
N GLY A 152 -18.59 24.51 1.86
CA GLY A 152 -19.79 24.42 2.69
C GLY A 152 -19.79 23.27 3.69
N TYR A 153 -18.66 22.58 3.88
CA TYR A 153 -18.54 21.56 4.92
C TYR A 153 -18.79 22.14 6.33
N ASP A 154 -19.83 21.64 6.99
CA ASP A 154 -20.10 21.94 8.40
C ASP A 154 -19.49 20.85 9.29
N HIS A 155 -18.32 21.17 9.85
CA HIS A 155 -17.63 20.33 10.81
C HIS A 155 -18.46 20.04 12.06
N THR A 156 -19.40 20.90 12.45
CA THR A 156 -20.26 20.69 13.61
C THR A 156 -21.30 19.60 13.33
N SER A 157 -21.98 19.69 12.18
CA SER A 157 -22.96 18.68 11.75
C SER A 157 -22.31 17.32 11.52
N SER A 158 -21.16 17.27 10.82
CA SER A 158 -20.42 16.02 10.61
C SER A 158 -19.90 15.43 11.92
N TYR A 159 -19.44 16.27 12.86
CA TYR A 159 -19.09 15.79 14.19
C TYR A 159 -20.32 15.16 14.86
N ARG A 160 -21.46 15.85 14.94
CA ARG A 160 -22.68 15.34 15.59
C ARG A 160 -23.19 14.02 15.00
N GLU A 161 -23.11 13.83 13.69
CA GLU A 161 -23.55 12.60 13.00
C GLU A 161 -22.96 11.33 13.63
N LYS A 162 -21.68 11.35 13.98
CA LYS A 162 -20.97 10.19 14.56
C LYS A 162 -20.88 10.23 16.09
N GLN A 163 -21.59 11.14 16.77
CA GLN A 163 -21.44 11.36 18.21
C GLN A 163 -21.86 10.16 19.04
N GLU A 164 -22.98 9.53 18.73
CA GLU A 164 -23.44 8.36 19.49
C GLU A 164 -22.51 7.15 19.33
N ILE A 165 -21.94 6.96 18.14
CA ILE A 165 -20.90 5.95 17.91
C ILE A 165 -19.65 6.28 18.74
N ARG A 166 -19.19 7.54 18.75
CA ARG A 166 -18.03 7.95 19.56
C ARG A 166 -18.27 7.77 21.05
N LYS A 167 -19.47 8.10 21.57
CA LYS A 167 -19.84 7.85 22.97
C LYS A 167 -19.75 6.36 23.30
N ALA A 168 -20.40 5.51 22.51
CA ALA A 168 -20.38 4.06 22.72
C ALA A 168 -18.95 3.48 22.70
N LEU A 169 -18.10 3.98 21.81
CA LEU A 169 -16.69 3.59 21.76
C LEU A 169 -15.89 4.09 22.97
N TYR A 170 -16.10 5.33 23.41
CA TYR A 170 -15.44 5.89 24.58
C TYR A 170 -15.85 5.16 25.85
N ASP A 171 -17.13 4.88 26.05
CA ASP A 171 -17.62 4.11 27.20
C ASP A 171 -16.99 2.71 27.23
N LYS A 172 -16.83 2.08 26.06
CA LYS A 172 -16.26 0.74 25.94
C LYS A 172 -14.74 0.69 26.15
N PHE A 173 -14.00 1.66 25.61
CA PHE A 173 -12.54 1.56 25.52
C PHE A 173 -11.80 2.58 26.39
N ASN A 174 -12.46 3.65 26.82
CA ASN A 174 -11.89 4.68 27.69
C ASN A 174 -12.94 5.21 28.69
N PRO A 175 -13.48 4.36 29.57
CA PRO A 175 -14.59 4.73 30.47
C PRO A 175 -14.24 5.82 31.49
N GLN A 176 -12.95 6.04 31.74
CA GLN A 176 -12.45 7.11 32.61
C GLN A 176 -12.10 8.39 31.83
N GLY A 177 -12.18 8.34 30.50
CA GLY A 177 -11.94 9.47 29.63
C GLY A 177 -13.09 10.45 29.62
N ARG A 178 -12.78 11.73 29.41
CA ARG A 178 -13.79 12.78 29.24
C ARG A 178 -13.95 13.08 27.76
N LEU A 179 -14.90 12.42 27.11
CA LEU A 179 -15.26 12.73 25.72
C LEU A 179 -15.97 14.08 25.67
N LEU A 180 -15.42 15.02 24.91
CA LEU A 180 -16.11 16.26 24.58
C LEU A 180 -17.14 16.00 23.48
N ILE A 181 -18.38 16.41 23.72
CA ILE A 181 -19.52 16.28 22.80
C ILE A 181 -19.96 17.68 22.32
N LEU A 182 -20.45 17.78 21.09
CA LEU A 182 -21.00 19.01 20.49
C LEU A 182 -22.53 18.95 20.34
#